data_AF-A0A0L8G803-F1
#
_entry.id   AF-A0A0L8G803-F1
#
_cell.length_a   1.000
_cell.length_b   1.000
_cell.length_c   1.000
_cell.angle_alpha   90.00
_cell.angle_beta   90.00
_cell.angle_gamma   90.00
#
_symmetry.space_group_name_H-M   'P 1'
#
loop_
_entity.id
_entity.type
_entity.pdbx_description
1 polymer ?
#
loop_
_entity_poly.entity_id
_entity_poly.type
_entity_poly.pdbx_seq_one_letter_code
_entity_poly.pdbx_strand_id
1 'polypeptide(L)'
;EYFSETLVSADDLWDIFLMLCRGLWEKKMYNDLLDACIHGLTNPQILGDEEKYKEAEFLCLIACTLSRNGKLAYNLIREICVKEINNNQAWNLFNQVIICSSDGRHNRFCLRLMMKHPDNIALALLNAHNSMVSGTYKHSLGM
;
A
#
# COMPACT_ATOMS: atom_id res chain seq x y z
N GLU A 1 -26.81 6.31 38.16
CA GLU A 1 -25.41 5.85 38.20
C GLU A 1 -24.84 5.87 36.78
N TYR A 2 -23.77 6.65 36.63
CA TYR A 2 -22.74 6.68 35.58
C TYR A 2 -23.00 5.95 34.25
N PHE A 3 -23.48 6.69 33.25
CA PHE A 3 -22.91 6.63 31.91
C PHE A 3 -22.40 8.03 31.59
N SER A 4 -21.18 8.33 32.05
CA SER A 4 -20.38 9.38 31.45
C SER A 4 -20.14 8.93 30.02
N GLU A 5 -20.78 9.55 29.04
CA GLU A 5 -20.32 9.54 27.65
C GLU A 5 -18.87 10.02 27.68
N THR A 6 -17.91 9.09 27.77
CA THR A 6 -16.54 9.37 27.36
C THR A 6 -16.61 9.60 25.87
N LEU A 7 -16.87 10.85 25.48
CA LEU A 7 -16.83 11.31 24.11
C LEU A 7 -15.34 11.26 23.71
N VAL A 8 -14.86 10.08 23.30
CA VAL A 8 -13.52 9.92 22.77
C VAL A 8 -13.43 10.81 21.53
N SER A 9 -12.54 11.80 21.57
CA SER A 9 -12.35 12.69 20.43
C SER A 9 -11.75 11.91 19.26
N ALA A 10 -11.88 12.45 18.04
CA ALA A 10 -11.26 11.84 16.87
C ALA A 10 -9.73 11.77 16.98
N ASP A 11 -9.11 12.68 17.73
CA ASP A 11 -7.67 12.69 18.00
C ASP A 11 -7.29 11.63 19.04
N ASP A 12 -8.06 11.50 20.12
CA ASP A 12 -7.84 10.45 21.12
C ASP A 12 -7.97 9.05 20.48
N LEU A 13 -8.96 8.86 19.59
CA LEU A 13 -9.13 7.60 18.89
C LEU A 13 -7.95 7.29 17.97
N TRP A 14 -7.43 8.31 17.29
CA TRP A 14 -6.25 8.17 16.44
C TRP A 14 -5.01 7.78 17.24
N ASP A 15 -4.78 8.42 18.37
CA ASP A 15 -3.67 8.09 19.26
C ASP A 15 -3.78 6.66 19.80
N ILE A 16 -4.99 6.24 20.20
CA ILE A 16 -5.25 4.86 20.62
C ILE A 16 -4.98 3.87 19.47
N PHE A 17 -5.39 4.19 18.25
CA PHE A 17 -5.12 3.37 17.07
C PHE A 17 -3.61 3.21 16.82
N LEU A 18 -2.84 4.30 16.89
CA LEU A 18 -1.39 4.27 16.74
C LEU A 18 -0.73 3.47 17.86
N MET A 19 -1.18 3.63 19.11
CA MET A 19 -0.70 2.85 20.25
C MET A 19 -0.97 1.35 20.08
N LEU A 20 -2.16 0.98 19.60
CA LEU A 20 -2.51 -0.41 19.30
C LEU A 20 -1.59 -0.98 18.21
N CYS A 21 -1.40 -0.25 17.11
CA CYS A 21 -0.53 -0.69 16.03
C CYS A 21 0.91 -0.90 16.52
N ARG A 22 1.45 0.02 17.31
CA ARG A 22 2.80 -0.09 17.90
C ARG A 22 2.91 -1.30 18.81
N GLY A 23 1.96 -1.50 19.72
CA GLY A 23 1.97 -2.65 20.63
C GLY A 23 1.93 -3.99 19.89
N LEU A 24 1.10 -4.11 18.86
CA LEU A 24 1.01 -5.32 18.03
C LEU A 24 2.30 -5.57 17.25
N TRP A 25 2.92 -4.50 16.72
CA TRP A 25 4.20 -4.58 16.02
C TRP A 25 5.35 -5.04 16.94
N GLU A 26 5.45 -4.47 18.15
CA GLU A 26 6.46 -4.86 19.15
C GLU A 26 6.33 -6.34 19.56
N LYS A 27 5.10 -6.85 19.63
CA LYS A 27 4.81 -8.26 19.92
C LYS A 27 4.93 -9.17 18.70
N LYS A 28 5.25 -8.63 17.51
CA LYS A 28 5.33 -9.35 16.23
C LYS A 28 4.02 -10.04 15.83
N MET A 29 2.88 -9.52 16.32
CA MET A 29 1.54 -10.01 16.02
C MET A 29 1.05 -9.39 14.70
N TYR A 30 1.69 -9.75 13.59
CA TYR A 30 1.50 -9.06 12.31
C TYR A 30 0.13 -9.28 11.67
N ASN A 31 -0.54 -10.41 11.94
CA ASN A 31 -1.90 -10.66 11.46
C ASN A 31 -2.90 -9.77 12.21
N ASP A 32 -2.80 -9.70 13.53
CA ASP A 32 -3.66 -8.82 14.34
C ASP A 32 -3.39 -7.34 14.03
N LEU A 33 -2.12 -6.98 13.76
CA LEU A 33 -1.77 -5.64 13.27
C LEU A 33 -2.47 -5.33 11.95
N LEU A 34 -2.48 -6.28 11.02
CA LEU A 34 -3.17 -6.10 9.74
C LEU A 34 -4.68 -5.91 9.95
N ASP A 35 -5.31 -6.74 10.77
CA ASP A 35 -6.74 -6.63 11.06
C ASP A 35 -7.06 -5.28 11.72
N ALA A 36 -6.24 -4.83 12.67
CA ALA A 36 -6.38 -3.51 13.28
C ALA A 36 -6.27 -2.37 12.25
N CYS A 37 -5.29 -2.42 11.33
CA CYS A 37 -5.16 -1.43 10.26
C CYS A 37 -6.35 -1.43 9.30
N ILE A 38 -6.87 -2.61 8.92
CA ILE A 38 -8.07 -2.72 8.07
C ILE A 38 -9.28 -2.07 8.75
N HIS A 39 -9.47 -2.36 10.05
CA HIS A 39 -10.54 -1.73 10.81
C HIS A 39 -10.36 -0.21 10.93
N GLY A 40 -9.12 0.25 11.13
CA GLY A 40 -8.78 1.69 11.12
C GLY A 40 -9.17 2.38 9.82
N LEU A 41 -8.89 1.77 8.67
CA LEU A 41 -9.26 2.32 7.35
C LEU A 41 -10.78 2.42 7.12
N THR A 42 -11.56 1.58 7.79
CA THR A 42 -13.03 1.63 7.72
C THR A 42 -13.66 2.59 8.72
N ASN A 43 -12.88 3.16 9.63
CA ASN A 43 -13.39 4.04 10.65
C ASN A 43 -13.79 5.41 10.07
N PRO A 44 -15.04 5.88 10.24
CA PRO A 44 -15.49 7.17 9.70
C PRO A 44 -14.67 8.38 10.16
N GLN A 45 -14.12 8.34 11.38
CA GLN A 45 -13.33 9.44 11.93
C GLN A 45 -11.95 9.54 11.26
N ILE A 46 -11.34 8.40 10.93
CA ILE A 46 -10.08 8.35 10.18
C ILE A 46 -10.35 8.67 8.70
N LEU A 47 -11.45 8.17 8.15
CA LEU A 47 -11.85 8.42 6.76
C LEU A 47 -12.14 9.91 6.48
N GLY A 48 -12.60 10.65 7.49
CA GLY A 48 -12.87 12.09 7.39
C GLY A 48 -11.63 12.97 7.34
N ASP A 49 -10.46 12.44 7.69
CA ASP A 49 -9.18 13.16 7.74
C ASP A 49 -8.20 12.56 6.74
N GLU A 50 -7.87 13.29 5.68
CA GLU A 50 -7.05 12.81 4.57
C GLU A 50 -5.62 12.45 5.01
N GLU A 51 -5.04 13.19 5.96
CA GLU A 51 -3.68 12.94 6.44
C GLU A 51 -3.63 11.65 7.27
N LYS A 52 -4.58 11.49 8.21
CA LYS A 52 -4.70 10.26 9.01
C LYS A 52 -5.03 9.05 8.15
N TYR A 53 -5.90 9.21 7.15
CA TYR A 53 -6.20 8.14 6.21
C TYR A 53 -4.96 7.70 5.44
N LYS A 54 -4.15 8.65 4.95
CA LYS A 54 -2.91 8.34 4.23
C LYS A 54 -1.90 7.60 5.11
N GLU A 55 -1.75 8.02 6.36
CA GLU A 55 -0.88 7.33 7.33
C GLU A 55 -1.40 5.92 7.65
N ALA A 56 -2.72 5.76 7.86
CA ALA A 56 -3.34 4.46 8.08
C ALA A 56 -3.20 3.53 6.86
N GLU A 57 -3.32 4.06 5.65
CA GLU A 57 -3.13 3.32 4.39
C GLU A 57 -1.69 2.80 4.29
N PHE A 58 -0.72 3.63 4.68
CA PHE A 58 0.68 3.24 4.73
C PHE A 58 0.99 2.20 5.81
N LEU A 59 0.45 2.36 7.03
CA LEU A 59 0.57 1.37 8.10
C LEU A 59 -0.03 0.02 7.68
N CYS A 60 -1.18 0.04 7.00
CA CYS A 60 -1.83 -1.16 6.48
C CYS A 60 -0.95 -1.87 5.43
N LEU A 61 -0.28 -1.11 4.53
CA LEU A 61 0.66 -1.68 3.57
C LEU A 61 1.86 -2.36 4.25
N ILE A 62 2.41 -1.74 5.30
CA ILE A 62 3.48 -2.33 6.11
C ILE A 62 2.98 -3.62 6.77
N ALA A 63 1.81 -3.59 7.40
CA ALA A 63 1.20 -4.75 8.04
C ALA A 63 0.96 -5.90 7.04
N CYS A 64 0.48 -5.61 5.83
CA CYS A 64 0.32 -6.59 4.76
C CYS A 64 1.66 -7.24 4.37
N THR A 65 2.72 -6.43 4.30
CA THR A 65 4.06 -6.90 3.93
C THR A 65 4.64 -7.80 5.03
N LEU A 66 4.49 -7.41 6.29
CA LEU A 66 4.98 -8.19 7.45
C LEU A 66 4.19 -9.49 7.67
N SER A 67 2.87 -9.48 7.47
CA SER A 67 2.00 -10.66 7.52
C SER A 67 2.12 -11.57 6.30
N ARG A 68 2.93 -11.20 5.29
CA ARG A 68 3.08 -11.89 4.00
C ARG A 68 1.77 -12.01 3.21
N ASN A 69 0.84 -11.07 3.40
CA ASN A 69 -0.37 -10.97 2.60
C ASN A 69 -0.11 -10.22 1.29
N GLY A 70 0.57 -10.89 0.36
CA GLY A 70 0.98 -10.28 -0.92
C GLY A 70 -0.18 -9.81 -1.79
N LYS A 71 -1.35 -10.47 -1.71
CA LYS A 71 -2.53 -10.10 -2.49
C LYS A 71 -3.10 -8.75 -2.05
N LEU A 72 -3.24 -8.54 -0.74
CA LEU A 72 -3.75 -7.28 -0.20
C LEU A 72 -2.69 -6.17 -0.32
N ALA A 73 -1.41 -6.47 -0.06
CA ALA A 73 -0.31 -5.55 -0.29
C ALA A 73 -0.31 -5.02 -1.73
N TYR A 74 -0.47 -5.90 -2.73
CA TYR A 74 -0.53 -5.52 -4.14
C TYR A 74 -1.70 -4.58 -4.45
N ASN A 75 -2.87 -4.85 -3.88
CA ASN A 75 -4.04 -4.00 -4.10
C ASN A 75 -3.82 -2.60 -3.54
N LEU A 76 -3.29 -2.47 -2.31
CA LEU A 76 -3.01 -1.19 -1.67
C LEU A 76 -1.94 -0.39 -2.42
N ILE A 77 -0.78 -1.01 -2.70
CA ILE A 77 0.33 -0.29 -3.34
C ILE A 77 -0.02 0.16 -4.76
N ARG A 78 -0.86 -0.60 -5.48
CA ARG A 78 -1.36 -0.20 -6.79
C ARG A 78 -2.15 1.10 -6.70
N GLU A 79 -3.02 1.24 -5.71
CA GLU A 79 -3.82 2.45 -5.51
C GLU A 79 -2.93 3.64 -5.12
N ILE A 80 -1.97 3.42 -4.21
CA ILE A 80 -0.98 4.44 -3.84
C ILE A 80 -0.20 4.92 -5.07
N CYS A 81 0.30 4.03 -5.93
CA CYS A 81 1.02 4.43 -7.15
C CYS A 81 0.16 5.21 -8.16
N VAL A 82 -1.15 4.96 -8.21
CA VAL A 82 -2.06 5.73 -9.08
C VAL A 82 -2.28 7.13 -8.50
N LYS A 83 -2.46 7.25 -7.18
CA LYS A 83 -2.57 8.56 -6.51
C LYS A 83 -1.27 9.36 -6.60
N GLU A 84 -0.14 8.68 -6.43
CA GLU A 84 1.21 9.24 -6.31
C GLU A 84 2.07 8.93 -7.55
N ILE A 85 1.53 9.18 -8.75
CA ILE A 85 2.12 8.72 -10.02
C ILE A 85 3.57 9.17 -10.22
N ASN A 86 3.92 10.39 -9.77
CA ASN A 86 5.25 10.99 -9.91
C ASN A 86 6.16 10.71 -8.71
N ASN A 87 5.70 9.93 -7.72
CA ASN A 87 6.47 9.62 -6.53
C ASN A 87 7.28 8.33 -6.72
N ASN A 88 8.60 8.49 -6.88
CA ASN A 88 9.52 7.36 -7.05
C ASN A 88 9.54 6.41 -5.83
N GLN A 89 9.27 6.91 -4.62
CA GLN A 89 9.24 6.05 -3.43
C GLN A 89 8.06 5.07 -3.46
N ALA A 90 6.90 5.51 -3.97
CA ALA A 90 5.75 4.63 -4.17
C ALA A 90 6.08 3.51 -5.16
N TRP A 91 6.76 3.84 -6.27
CA TRP A 91 7.22 2.84 -7.25
C TRP A 91 8.28 1.87 -6.70
N ASN A 92 9.18 2.35 -5.84
CA ASN A 92 10.15 1.49 -5.17
C ASN A 92 9.46 0.48 -4.25
N LEU A 93 8.44 0.92 -3.49
CA LEU A 93 7.63 0.04 -2.65
C LEU A 93 6.80 -0.94 -3.49
N PHE A 94 6.24 -0.48 -4.61
CA PHE A 94 5.55 -1.35 -5.58
C PHE A 94 6.45 -2.50 -6.04
N ASN A 95 7.70 -2.19 -6.38
CA ASN A 95 8.67 -3.20 -6.80
C ASN A 95 8.94 -4.24 -5.71
N GLN A 96 9.05 -3.83 -4.44
CA GLN A 96 9.21 -4.76 -3.32
C GLN A 96 7.98 -5.67 -3.15
N VAL A 97 6.77 -5.11 -3.27
CA VAL A 97 5.52 -5.87 -3.12
C VAL A 97 5.33 -6.89 -4.25
N ILE A 98 5.67 -6.57 -5.50
CA ILE A 98 5.54 -7.53 -6.61
C ILE A 98 6.51 -8.71 -6.46
N ILE A 99 7.72 -8.47 -5.94
CA ILE A 99 8.69 -9.53 -5.62
C ILE A 99 8.11 -10.45 -4.53
N CYS A 100 7.50 -9.87 -3.49
CA CYS A 100 6.89 -10.63 -2.39
C CYS A 100 5.63 -11.40 -2.81
N SER A 101 4.80 -10.86 -3.71
CA SER A 101 3.51 -11.46 -4.09
C SER A 101 3.61 -12.56 -5.14
N SER A 102 4.73 -12.67 -5.88
CA SER A 102 4.97 -13.68 -6.92
C SER A 102 3.88 -13.78 -8.00
N ASP A 103 3.09 -12.71 -8.20
CA ASP A 103 1.91 -12.72 -9.07
C ASP A 103 2.10 -11.83 -10.30
N GLY A 104 1.87 -12.36 -11.50
CA GLY A 104 2.00 -11.65 -12.78
C GLY A 104 0.92 -10.60 -13.10
N ARG A 105 -0.08 -10.39 -12.24
CA ARG A 105 -1.14 -9.38 -12.42
C ARG A 105 -0.58 -7.95 -12.63
N HIS A 106 0.58 -7.65 -12.05
CA HIS A 106 1.24 -6.36 -12.17
C HIS A 106 1.62 -5.99 -13.61
N ASN A 107 1.98 -6.96 -14.46
CA ASN A 107 2.39 -6.72 -15.84
C ASN A 107 1.31 -5.98 -16.64
N ARG A 108 0.06 -6.46 -16.54
CA ARG A 108 -1.09 -5.85 -17.22
C ARG A 108 -1.41 -4.46 -16.67
N PHE A 109 -1.20 -4.26 -15.38
CA PHE A 109 -1.40 -2.97 -14.74
C PHE A 109 -0.36 -1.94 -15.23
N CYS A 110 0.94 -2.27 -15.16
CA CYS A 110 2.03 -1.39 -15.60
C CYS A 110 1.93 -1.03 -17.08
N LEU A 111 1.57 -1.98 -17.95
CA LEU A 111 1.41 -1.72 -19.38
C LEU A 111 0.25 -0.75 -19.66
N ARG A 112 -0.90 -0.96 -19.00
CA ARG A 112 -2.07 -0.08 -19.16
C ARG A 112 -1.81 1.33 -18.63
N LEU A 113 -1.07 1.44 -17.54
CA LEU A 113 -0.75 2.74 -16.95
C LEU A 113 0.29 3.49 -17.78
N MET A 114 1.27 2.78 -18.35
CA MET A 114 2.28 3.35 -19.25
C MET A 114 1.64 4.06 -20.46
N MET A 115 0.62 3.45 -21.08
CA MET A 115 -0.09 4.10 -22.20
C MET A 115 -0.72 5.45 -21.83
N LYS A 116 -0.99 5.70 -20.54
CA LYS A 116 -1.52 6.98 -20.04
C LYS A 116 -0.42 7.93 -19.57
N HIS A 117 0.72 7.39 -19.16
CA HIS A 117 1.85 8.14 -18.59
C HIS A 117 3.16 7.69 -19.26
N PRO A 118 3.34 7.97 -20.56
CA PRO A 118 4.49 7.49 -21.33
C PRO A 118 5.83 8.00 -20.79
N ASP A 119 5.83 9.18 -20.19
CA ASP A 119 7.05 9.82 -19.66
C ASP A 119 7.47 9.29 -18.27
N ASN A 120 6.72 8.35 -17.70
CA ASN A 120 7.02 7.82 -16.37
C ASN A 120 8.13 6.76 -16.44
N ILE A 121 9.32 7.15 -16.01
CA ILE A 121 10.54 6.31 -16.05
C ILE A 121 10.38 5.02 -15.23
N ALA A 122 9.71 5.07 -14.07
CA ALA A 122 9.51 3.88 -13.25
C ALA A 122 8.64 2.83 -13.96
N LEU A 123 7.57 3.27 -14.62
CA LEU A 123 6.75 2.41 -15.47
C LEU A 123 7.54 1.86 -16.66
N ALA A 124 8.43 2.66 -17.26
CA ALA A 124 9.26 2.22 -18.40
C ALA A 124 10.17 1.08 -17.97
N LEU A 125 10.87 1.28 -16.86
CA LEU A 125 11.78 0.29 -16.29
C LEU A 125 11.04 -1.00 -15.90
N LEU A 126 9.89 -0.91 -15.24
CA LEU A 126 9.10 -2.08 -14.85
C LEU A 126 8.61 -2.87 -16.07
N ASN A 127 8.12 -2.19 -17.13
CA ASN A 127 7.69 -2.87 -18.35
C ASN A 127 8.85 -3.45 -19.16
N ALA A 128 10.00 -2.77 -19.20
CA ALA A 128 11.21 -3.25 -19.86
C ALA A 128 11.77 -4.50 -19.17
N HIS A 129 11.81 -4.50 -17.83
CA HIS A 129 12.18 -5.66 -17.01
C HIS A 129 11.25 -6.85 -17.30
N ASN A 130 9.94 -6.62 -17.32
CA ASN A 130 8.97 -7.67 -17.61
C ASN A 130 9.10 -8.25 -19.02
N SER A 131 9.38 -7.40 -20.02
CA SER A 131 9.65 -7.83 -21.40
C SER A 131 10.95 -8.65 -21.49
N MET A 132 11.98 -8.29 -20.72
CA MET A 132 13.25 -9.01 -20.68
C MET A 132 13.08 -10.40 -20.08
N VAL A 133 12.39 -10.50 -18.94
CA VAL A 133 12.08 -11.78 -18.28
C VAL A 133 11.19 -12.67 -19.15
N SER A 134 10.30 -12.07 -19.95
CA SER A 134 9.41 -12.80 -20.88
C SER A 134 10.08 -13.20 -22.19
N GLY A 135 11.36 -12.86 -22.41
CA GLY A 135 12.11 -13.18 -23.63
C GLY A 135 11.79 -12.30 -24.84
N THR A 136 11.08 -11.18 -24.65
CA THR A 136 10.68 -10.26 -25.73
C THR A 136 11.64 -9.07 -25.84
N TYR A 137 12.94 -9.34 -25.93
CA TYR A 137 14.05 -8.36 -25.88
C TYR A 137 13.90 -7.13 -26.80
N LYS A 138 13.28 -7.28 -27.97
CA LYS A 138 13.02 -6.16 -28.90
C LYS A 138 12.17 -5.05 -28.26
N HIS A 139 11.25 -5.40 -27.36
CA HIS A 139 10.41 -4.46 -26.64
C HIS A 139 11.11 -3.87 -25.41
N SER A 140 12.15 -4.52 -24.89
CA SER A 140 12.95 -4.01 -23.77
C SER A 140 13.93 -2.92 -24.20
N LEU A 141 14.41 -2.95 -25.45
CA LEU A 141 15.40 -2.00 -25.99
C LEU A 141 14.77 -0.77 -26.65
N GLY A 142 13.48 -0.84 -27.02
CA GLY A 142 12.75 0.23 -27.67
C GLY A 142 11.99 1.18 -26.73
N MET A 143 12.19 1.01 -25.41
CA MET A 143 11.61 1.83 -24.35
C MET A 143 12.67 2.76 -23.77
#